data_AF-A0A932QGR4-F1
#
_entry.id   AF-A0A932QGR4-F1
#
_cell.length_a   1.000
_cell.length_b   1.000
_cell.length_c   1.000
_cell.angle_alpha   90.00
_cell.angle_beta   90.00
_cell.angle_gamma   90.00
#
_symmetry.space_group_name_H-M   'P 1'
#
loop_
_entity.id
_entity.type
_entity.pdbx_description
1 polymer ?
#
loop_
_entity_poly.entity_id
_entity_poly.type
_entity_poly.pdbx_seq_one_letter_code
_entity_poly.pdbx_strand_id
1 'polypeptide(L)'
;MFERFLPESLFPRKLPAAADRRVRLAQARAEEAIVRTHVENALTFVDTLADELSFDRAIDSYIRVMGVQEPLASAVVTRVLVVLGQELLPARRAVEPAPDASRPKLRLADASNRGRPSKQA
;
A
#
# COMPACT_ATOMS: atom_id res chain seq x y z
N MET A 1 31.35 21.12 28.59
CA MET A 1 31.92 21.93 27.48
C MET A 1 31.78 21.15 26.16
N PHE A 2 30.54 20.90 25.69
CA PHE A 2 30.27 20.23 24.40
C PHE A 2 28.88 20.62 23.81
N GLU A 3 28.41 21.84 24.02
CA GLU A 3 27.06 22.28 23.56
C GLU A 3 27.09 23.24 22.36
N ARG A 4 27.98 23.05 21.37
CA ARG A 4 28.06 23.98 20.21
C ARG A 4 28.30 23.36 18.83
N PHE A 5 28.05 22.06 18.64
CA PHE A 5 28.33 21.40 17.33
C PHE A 5 27.09 20.96 16.54
N LEU A 6 25.87 21.28 16.98
CA LEU A 6 24.67 21.00 16.19
C LEU A 6 24.11 22.30 15.60
N PRO A 7 24.12 22.48 14.26
CA PRO A 7 23.55 23.66 13.64
C PRO A 7 22.03 23.71 13.90
N GLU A 8 21.55 24.86 14.38
CA GLU A 8 20.15 25.17 14.75
C GLU A 8 19.14 25.14 13.58
N SER A 9 19.45 24.50 12.46
CA SER A 9 18.40 24.12 11.50
C SER A 9 18.76 22.84 10.74
N LEU A 10 18.46 21.69 11.34
CA LEU A 10 18.45 20.45 10.57
C LEU A 10 17.31 20.43 9.53
N PHE A 11 16.32 21.34 9.62
CA PHE A 11 15.27 21.50 8.60
C PHE A 11 14.73 22.96 8.48
N PRO A 12 15.29 23.85 7.65
CA PRO A 12 14.80 25.24 7.58
C PRO A 12 13.89 25.60 6.38
N ARG A 13 13.48 24.68 5.49
CA ARG A 13 12.65 25.06 4.32
C ARG A 13 11.57 24.04 3.98
N LYS A 14 10.30 24.49 3.93
CA LYS A 14 9.19 23.73 3.33
C LYS A 14 9.55 23.35 1.89
N LEU A 15 9.33 22.09 1.52
CA LEU A 15 9.51 21.65 0.14
C LEU A 15 8.61 22.47 -0.81
N PRO A 16 9.08 22.81 -2.03
CA PRO A 16 8.20 23.34 -3.06
C PRO A 16 7.03 22.37 -3.30
N ALA A 17 5.82 22.89 -3.55
CA ALA A 17 4.61 22.06 -3.66
C ALA A 17 4.72 20.91 -4.69
N ALA A 18 5.50 21.09 -5.75
CA ALA A 18 5.77 20.03 -6.73
C ALA A 18 6.72 18.94 -6.21
N ALA A 19 7.67 19.27 -5.32
CA ALA A 19 8.53 18.29 -4.67
C ALA A 19 7.76 17.53 -3.59
N ASP A 20 6.95 18.21 -2.78
CA ASP A 20 6.07 17.58 -1.78
C ASP A 20 5.12 16.54 -2.41
N ARG A 21 4.46 16.91 -3.52
CA ARG A 21 3.61 15.97 -4.26
C ARG A 21 4.36 14.74 -4.77
N ARG A 22 5.58 14.90 -5.27
CA ARG A 22 6.41 13.77 -5.75
C ARG A 22 6.81 12.85 -4.60
N VAL A 23 7.17 13.41 -3.45
CA VAL A 23 7.48 12.63 -2.24
C VAL A 23 6.26 11.83 -1.79
N ARG A 24 5.07 12.44 -1.73
CA ARG A 24 3.83 11.73 -1.38
C ARG A 24 3.52 10.57 -2.33
N LEU A 25 3.72 10.76 -3.64
CA LEU A 25 3.53 9.69 -4.61
C LEU A 25 4.57 8.57 -4.45
N ALA A 26 5.83 8.92 -4.18
CA ALA A 26 6.88 7.94 -3.91
C ALA A 26 6.61 7.15 -2.63
N GLN A 27 6.17 7.84 -1.57
CA GLN A 27 5.76 7.23 -0.31
C GLN A 27 4.59 6.25 -0.53
N ALA A 28 3.52 6.66 -1.22
CA ALA A 28 2.38 5.79 -1.49
C ALA A 28 2.79 4.54 -2.28
N ARG A 29 3.71 4.67 -3.25
CA ARG A 29 4.28 3.52 -3.97
C ARG A 29 5.10 2.60 -3.08
N ALA A 30 5.88 3.17 -2.16
CA ALA A 30 6.66 2.40 -1.20
C ALA A 30 5.76 1.63 -0.23
N GLU A 31 4.73 2.29 0.31
CA GLU A 31 3.73 1.66 1.19
C GLU A 31 3.03 0.50 0.48
N GLU A 32 2.59 0.70 -0.77
CA GLU A 32 1.97 -0.36 -1.57
C GLU A 32 2.95 -1.51 -1.88
N ALA A 33 4.22 -1.20 -2.15
CA ALA A 33 5.24 -2.21 -2.39
C ALA A 33 5.51 -3.06 -1.14
N ILE A 34 5.49 -2.46 0.06
CA ILE A 34 5.61 -3.17 1.33
C ILE A 34 4.45 -4.14 1.51
N VAL A 35 3.21 -3.67 1.31
CA VAL A 35 2.02 -4.53 1.45
C VAL A 35 2.09 -5.69 0.45
N ARG A 36 2.38 -5.41 -0.83
CA ARG A 36 2.49 -6.43 -1.87
C ARG A 36 3.53 -7.50 -1.51
N THR A 37 4.71 -7.07 -1.05
CA THR A 37 5.78 -7.99 -0.63
C THR A 37 5.32 -8.89 0.50
N HIS A 38 4.64 -8.32 1.51
CA HIS A 38 4.13 -9.14 2.61
C HIS A 38 3.05 -10.13 2.18
N VAL A 39 2.20 -9.77 1.21
CA VAL A 39 1.19 -10.68 0.65
C VAL A 39 1.84 -11.84 -0.10
N GLU A 40 2.82 -11.55 -0.97
CA GLU A 40 3.58 -12.57 -1.71
C GLU A 40 4.28 -13.55 -0.74
N ASN A 41 4.93 -13.02 0.30
CA ASN A 41 5.57 -13.83 1.33
C ASN A 41 4.57 -14.63 2.16
N ALA A 42 3.43 -14.05 2.54
CA ALA A 42 2.40 -14.73 3.31
C ALA A 42 1.77 -15.89 2.53
N LEU A 43 1.50 -15.71 1.24
CA LEU A 43 0.99 -16.78 0.37
C LEU A 43 2.00 -17.91 0.25
N THR A 44 3.28 -17.58 0.08
CA THR A 44 4.37 -18.57 0.08
C THR A 44 4.44 -19.33 1.40
N PHE A 45 4.27 -18.63 2.53
CA PHE A 45 4.25 -19.22 3.86
C PHE A 45 3.06 -20.16 4.08
N VAL A 46 1.87 -19.75 3.63
CA VAL A 46 0.64 -20.57 3.67
C VAL A 46 0.82 -21.84 2.84
N ASP A 47 1.33 -21.71 1.61
CA ASP A 47 1.57 -22.85 0.71
C ASP A 47 2.59 -23.83 1.29
N THR A 48 3.69 -23.31 1.86
CA THR A 48 4.75 -24.13 2.49
C THR A 48 4.23 -24.94 3.69
N LEU A 49 3.21 -24.45 4.39
CA LEU A 49 2.65 -25.08 5.60
C LEU A 49 1.29 -25.73 5.37
N ALA A 50 0.87 -25.93 4.12
CA ALA A 50 -0.47 -26.40 3.78
C ALA A 50 -0.80 -27.78 4.38
N ASP A 51 0.20 -28.65 4.55
CA ASP A 51 0.03 -29.99 5.15
C ASP A 51 0.01 -29.96 6.69
N GLU A 52 0.44 -28.86 7.31
CA GLU A 52 0.63 -28.75 8.76
C GLU A 52 -0.41 -27.84 9.42
N LEU A 53 -0.88 -26.80 8.73
CA LEU A 53 -1.74 -25.75 9.26
C LEU A 53 -2.87 -25.40 8.30
N SER A 54 -4.03 -25.01 8.85
CA SER A 54 -5.05 -24.34 8.05
C SER A 54 -4.54 -22.97 7.59
N PHE A 55 -5.05 -22.47 6.44
CA PHE A 55 -4.64 -21.17 5.91
C PHE A 55 -4.85 -20.03 6.93
N ASP A 56 -5.94 -20.04 7.69
CA ASP A 56 -6.19 -19.04 8.75
C ASP A 56 -5.06 -19.05 9.80
N ARG A 57 -4.65 -20.24 10.26
CA ARG A 57 -3.59 -20.38 11.26
C ARG A 57 -2.21 -20.04 10.70
N ALA A 58 -1.95 -20.35 9.44
CA ALA A 58 -0.71 -19.97 8.78
C ALA A 58 -0.61 -18.45 8.59
N ILE A 59 -1.70 -17.76 8.23
CA ILE A 59 -1.76 -16.30 8.13
C ILE A 59 -1.52 -15.65 9.49
N ASP A 60 -2.22 -16.08 10.54
CA ASP A 60 -2.02 -15.58 11.91
C ASP A 60 -0.55 -15.76 12.36
N SER A 61 0.02 -16.93 12.07
CA SER A 61 1.40 -17.26 12.41
C SER A 61 2.40 -16.39 11.66
N TYR A 62 2.18 -16.15 10.37
CA TYR A 62 3.01 -15.26 9.56
C TYR A 62 3.03 -13.83 10.12
N ILE A 63 1.85 -13.25 10.41
CA ILE A 63 1.73 -11.90 10.96
C ILE A 63 2.49 -11.81 12.30
N ARG A 64 2.33 -12.81 13.16
CA ARG A 64 3.00 -12.87 14.46
C ARG A 64 4.52 -13.02 14.34
N VAL A 65 5.00 -13.96 13.53
CA VAL A 65 6.43 -14.28 13.41
C VAL A 65 7.18 -13.14 12.71
N MET A 66 6.59 -12.55 11.67
CA MET A 66 7.19 -11.45 10.93
C MET A 66 6.98 -10.08 11.62
N GLY A 67 6.24 -10.04 12.73
CA GLY A 67 6.01 -8.83 13.52
C GLY A 67 5.27 -7.74 12.72
N VAL A 68 4.36 -8.13 11.82
CA VAL A 68 3.60 -7.18 10.99
C VAL A 68 2.56 -6.48 11.87
N GLN A 69 2.68 -5.17 12.01
CA GLN A 69 1.83 -4.38 12.90
C GLN A 69 0.65 -3.74 12.16
N GLU A 70 -0.37 -3.31 12.91
CA GLU A 70 -1.46 -2.52 12.34
C GLU A 70 -1.00 -1.12 11.89
N PRO A 71 -1.57 -0.55 10.80
CA PRO A 71 -2.67 -1.08 9.98
C PRO A 71 -2.23 -2.03 8.85
N LEU A 72 -0.93 -2.32 8.73
CA LEU A 72 -0.37 -3.12 7.65
C LEU A 72 -0.84 -4.58 7.74
N ALA A 73 -0.94 -5.14 8.94
CA ALA A 73 -1.43 -6.49 9.17
C ALA A 73 -2.82 -6.71 8.56
N SER A 74 -3.78 -5.83 8.87
CA SER A 74 -5.13 -5.90 8.32
C SER A 74 -5.14 -5.86 6.78
N ALA A 75 -4.33 -5.00 6.17
CA ALA A 75 -4.22 -4.89 4.72
C ALA A 75 -3.64 -6.16 4.07
N VAL A 76 -2.61 -6.76 4.70
CA VAL A 76 -2.00 -8.01 4.24
C VAL A 76 -3.00 -9.16 4.34
N VAL A 77 -3.64 -9.36 5.50
CA VAL A 77 -4.63 -10.44 5.72
C VAL A 77 -5.76 -10.35 4.70
N THR A 78 -6.35 -9.16 4.53
CA THR A 78 -7.44 -8.95 3.57
C THR A 78 -7.04 -9.34 2.16
N ARG A 79 -5.84 -8.93 1.71
CA ARG A 79 -5.38 -9.21 0.35
C ARG A 79 -5.01 -10.68 0.14
N VAL A 80 -4.42 -11.33 1.14
CA VAL A 80 -4.16 -12.78 1.10
C VAL A 80 -5.46 -13.56 0.95
N LEU A 81 -6.48 -13.23 1.77
CA LEU A 81 -7.79 -13.89 1.69
C LEU A 81 -8.48 -13.68 0.33
N VAL A 82 -8.33 -12.51 -0.28
CA VAL A 82 -8.84 -12.26 -1.65
C VAL A 82 -8.17 -13.20 -2.65
N VAL A 83 -6.84 -13.35 -2.60
CA VAL A 83 -6.11 -14.25 -3.52
C VAL A 83 -6.50 -15.72 -3.28
N LEU A 84 -6.51 -16.16 -2.01
CA LEU A 84 -6.94 -17.53 -1.67
C LEU A 84 -8.39 -17.80 -2.12
N GLY A 85 -9.28 -16.82 -1.96
CA GLY A 85 -10.66 -16.92 -2.42
C GLY A 85 -10.80 -17.02 -3.94
N GLN A 86 -9.91 -16.41 -4.72
CA GLN A 86 -9.88 -16.53 -6.18
C GLN A 86 -9.45 -17.94 -6.63
N GLU A 87 -8.50 -18.56 -5.94
CA GLU A 87 -8.03 -19.92 -6.22
C GLU A 87 -9.05 -20.99 -5.80
N LEU A 88 -9.66 -20.84 -4.62
CA LEU A 88 -10.58 -21.83 -4.05
C LEU A 88 -11.98 -21.81 -4.66
N LEU A 89 -12.37 -20.70 -5.29
CA LEU A 89 -13.64 -20.55 -5.99
C LEU A 89 -13.39 -20.48 -7.49
N PRO A 90 -13.07 -21.61 -8.18
CA PRO A 90 -12.90 -21.62 -9.62
C PRO A 90 -14.20 -21.15 -10.28
N ALA A 91 -14.19 -19.88 -10.69
CA ALA A 91 -15.23 -19.18 -11.42
C ALA A 91 -16.66 -19.75 -11.22
N ARG A 92 -17.32 -19.41 -10.10
CA ARG A 92 -18.74 -19.04 -10.27
C ARG A 92 -18.69 -17.79 -11.13
N ARG A 93 -18.76 -17.99 -12.46
CA ARG A 93 -18.96 -17.00 -13.53
C ARG A 93 -19.13 -15.64 -12.88
N ALA A 94 -18.04 -14.89 -12.75
CA ALA A 94 -18.18 -13.48 -12.51
C ALA A 94 -19.03 -13.04 -13.71
N VAL A 95 -20.31 -12.78 -13.45
CA VAL A 95 -20.93 -11.61 -14.03
C VAL A 95 -19.96 -10.52 -13.63
N GLU A 96 -18.93 -10.28 -14.45
CA GLU A 96 -18.24 -9.01 -14.38
C GLU A 96 -19.39 -8.02 -14.44
N PRO A 97 -19.62 -7.19 -13.41
CA PRO A 97 -20.47 -6.05 -13.65
C PRO A 97 -19.82 -5.35 -14.83
N ALA A 98 -20.50 -5.37 -15.99
CA ALA A 98 -20.06 -4.71 -17.20
C ALA A 98 -19.45 -3.37 -16.77
N PRO A 99 -18.24 -3.00 -17.26
CA PRO A 99 -17.44 -1.93 -16.69
C PRO A 99 -18.36 -0.76 -16.37
N ASP A 100 -18.62 -0.56 -15.08
CA ASP A 100 -19.71 0.30 -14.64
C ASP A 100 -19.47 1.65 -15.29
N ALA A 101 -20.34 2.03 -16.23
CA ALA A 101 -20.24 3.30 -16.94
C ALA A 101 -20.33 4.48 -15.95
N SER A 102 -20.71 4.20 -14.69
CA SER A 102 -20.67 5.12 -13.55
C SER A 102 -19.32 5.28 -12.88
N ARG A 103 -18.31 4.42 -13.14
CA ARG A 103 -16.96 4.64 -12.59
C ARG A 103 -16.42 5.95 -13.20
N PRO A 104 -16.22 7.00 -12.40
CA PRO A 104 -15.82 8.29 -12.93
C PRO A 104 -14.45 8.13 -13.60
N LYS A 105 -14.33 8.54 -14.86
CA LYS A 105 -13.04 8.65 -15.56
C LYS A 105 -12.14 9.55 -14.72
N LEU A 106 -11.19 8.95 -14.01
CA LEU A 106 -10.34 9.65 -13.06
C LEU A 106 -9.46 10.63 -13.84
N ARG A 107 -9.81 11.93 -13.82
CA ARG A 107 -9.03 12.99 -14.48
C ARG A 107 -7.79 13.33 -13.65
N LEU A 108 -6.86 12.39 -13.57
CA LEU A 108 -5.62 12.49 -12.79
C LEU A 108 -4.77 13.70 -13.20
N ALA A 109 -4.69 13.99 -14.51
CA ALA A 109 -3.98 15.14 -15.04
C ALA A 109 -4.58 16.47 -14.53
N ASP A 110 -5.91 16.61 -14.57
CA ASP A 110 -6.61 17.80 -14.10
C ASP A 110 -6.47 18.00 -12.59
N ALA A 111 -6.58 16.91 -11.82
CA ALA A 111 -6.44 16.93 -10.36
C ALA A 111 -5.02 17.38 -9.93
N SER A 112 -3.99 17.01 -10.70
CA SER A 112 -2.60 17.36 -10.39
C SER A 112 -2.24 18.84 -10.63
N ASN A 113 -2.99 19.54 -11.50
CA ASN A 113 -2.65 20.90 -11.97
C ASN A 113 -3.37 22.05 -11.25
N ARG A 114 -4.49 21.80 -10.54
CA ARG A 114 -5.29 22.86 -9.87
C ARG A 114 -4.58 23.62 -8.73
N GLY A 115 -3.39 23.19 -8.32
CA GLY A 115 -2.61 23.85 -7.26
C GLY A 115 -1.58 24.89 -7.72
N ARG A 116 -1.55 25.29 -9.01
CA ARG A 116 -0.68 26.38 -9.49
C ARG A 116 -1.46 27.70 -9.47
N PRO A 117 -1.16 28.67 -8.59
CA PRO A 117 -1.70 30.02 -8.74
C PRO A 117 -1.18 30.60 -10.05
N SER A 118 -2.09 30.94 -10.95
CA SER A 118 -1.81 31.67 -12.18
C SER A 118 -1.29 33.07 -11.81
N LYS A 119 0.03 33.25 -11.82
CA LYS A 119 0.60 34.60 -11.93
C LYS A 119 0.44 35.04 -13.38
N GLN A 120 -0.58 35.84 -13.65
CA GLN A 120 -0.68 36.76 -14.79
C GLN A 120 -0.96 38.13 -14.14
N ALA A 121 0.04 39.02 -14.07
CA ALA A 121 0.48 39.95 -15.12
C ALA A 121 -0.56 41.06 -15.30
#